data_AF-A0A439DXZ4-F1
#
_entry.id   AF-A0A439DXZ4-F1
#
_cell.length_a   1.000
_cell.length_b   1.000
_cell.length_c   1.000
_cell.angle_alpha   90.00
_cell.angle_beta   90.00
_cell.angle_gamma   90.00
#
_symmetry.space_group_name_H-M   'P 1'
#
loop_
_entity.id
_entity.type
_entity.pdbx_description
1 polymer ?
#
loop_
_entity_poly.entity_id
_entity_poly.type
_entity_poly.pdbx_seq_one_letter_code
_entity_poly.pdbx_strand_id
1 'polypeptide(L)'
;MPGPTKGLSRADSRARAAEAFSLRSAHWSWREIMRRLDYRSVGAAQAAVKAHVARECRDPAEVTHREQVESVRLRQRVLGERFAAAFIDTDDDKLVALNRELARNGDQLAKLTGTYAPERGQLDVNVSADPTAIIARAEADLLASLNERRQQSLPAAPILDAEVVE
;
A
#
# COMPACT_ATOMS: atom_id res chain seq x y z
N MET A 1 35.53 32.21 -14.13
CA MET A 1 34.37 31.56 -14.77
C MET A 1 33.95 30.36 -13.93
N PRO A 2 32.86 30.43 -13.14
CA PRO A 2 32.36 29.24 -12.45
C PRO A 2 31.71 28.32 -13.50
N GLY A 3 32.20 27.09 -13.61
CA GLY A 3 31.70 26.10 -14.56
C GLY A 3 30.26 25.65 -14.24
N PRO A 4 29.56 25.00 -15.18
CA PRO A 4 28.19 24.56 -14.98
C PRO A 4 28.14 23.58 -13.81
N THR A 5 27.36 23.91 -12.78
CA THR A 5 26.96 22.97 -11.74
C THR A 5 26.24 21.83 -12.44
N LYS A 6 26.87 20.65 -12.49
CA LYS A 6 26.30 19.46 -13.12
C LYS A 6 25.11 19.02 -12.28
N GLY A 7 23.93 19.59 -12.57
CA GLY A 7 22.69 19.25 -11.90
C GLY A 7 22.39 17.77 -12.09
N LEU A 8 21.93 17.12 -11.04
CA LEU A 8 21.54 15.71 -11.06
C LEU A 8 20.55 15.47 -12.19
N SER A 9 20.80 14.50 -13.07
CA SER A 9 19.91 14.26 -14.20
C SER A 9 18.54 13.80 -13.72
N ARG A 10 17.52 13.92 -14.58
CA ARG A 10 16.17 13.42 -14.27
C ARG A 10 16.17 11.91 -14.04
N ALA A 11 17.03 11.18 -14.74
CA ALA A 11 17.18 9.73 -14.59
C ALA A 11 17.78 9.40 -13.21
N ASP A 12 18.88 10.06 -12.84
CA ASP A 12 19.53 9.84 -11.53
C ASP A 12 18.60 10.22 -10.37
N SER A 13 17.84 11.30 -10.53
CA SER A 13 16.84 11.71 -9.53
C SER A 13 15.75 10.66 -9.34
N ARG A 14 15.34 9.96 -10.41
CA ARG A 14 14.35 8.87 -10.35
C ARG A 14 14.94 7.61 -9.73
N ALA A 15 16.15 7.22 -10.14
CA ALA A 15 16.85 6.07 -9.57
C ALA A 15 17.01 6.23 -8.06
N ARG A 16 17.44 7.41 -7.62
CA ARG A 16 17.58 7.73 -6.20
C ARG A 16 16.26 7.69 -5.43
N ALA A 17 15.15 8.14 -6.05
CA ALA A 17 13.82 8.05 -5.45
C ALA A 17 13.32 6.60 -5.33
N ALA A 18 13.61 5.75 -6.32
CA ALA A 18 13.32 4.32 -6.28
C ALA A 18 14.16 3.59 -5.20
N GLU A 19 15.42 3.98 -5.05
CA GLU A 19 16.28 3.48 -3.97
C GLU A 19 15.78 3.92 -2.59
N ALA A 20 15.36 5.18 -2.45
CA ALA A 20 14.76 5.68 -1.21
C ALA A 20 13.48 4.91 -0.84
N PHE A 21 12.64 4.57 -1.83
CA PHE A 21 11.46 3.73 -1.65
C PHE A 21 11.85 2.32 -1.19
N SER A 22 12.85 1.71 -1.83
CA SER A 22 13.35 0.37 -1.45
C SER A 22 13.89 0.35 -0.01
N LEU A 23 14.66 1.36 0.40
CA LEU A 23 15.14 1.49 1.78
C LEU A 23 13.98 1.72 2.76
N ARG A 24 12.94 2.45 2.37
CA ARG A 24 11.76 2.65 3.20
C ARG A 24 10.99 1.35 3.42
N SER A 25 10.82 0.53 2.38
CA SER A 25 10.26 -0.82 2.45
C SER A 25 11.08 -1.74 3.36
N ALA A 26 12.39 -1.51 3.43
CA ALA A 26 13.31 -2.18 4.36
C ALA A 26 13.22 -1.66 5.81
N HIS A 27 12.24 -0.80 6.12
CA HIS A 27 12.01 -0.17 7.42
C HIS A 27 13.12 0.79 7.91
N TRP A 28 13.98 1.30 7.01
CA TRP A 28 14.94 2.34 7.39
C TRP A 28 14.21 3.61 7.83
N SER A 29 14.82 4.35 8.76
CA SER A 29 14.27 5.65 9.19
C SER A 29 14.54 6.71 8.12
N TRP A 30 13.65 7.71 8.04
CA TRP A 30 13.82 8.81 7.08
C TRP A 30 15.13 9.57 7.25
N ARG A 31 15.66 9.68 8.48
CA ARG A 31 16.96 10.32 8.75
C ARG A 31 18.13 9.51 8.23
N GLU A 32 18.04 8.18 8.25
CA GLU A 32 19.08 7.32 7.68
C GLU A 32 19.03 7.34 6.16
N ILE A 33 17.83 7.25 5.57
CA ILE A 33 17.63 7.34 4.11
C ILE A 33 18.16 8.68 3.59
N MET A 34 17.83 9.79 4.28
CA MET A 34 18.31 11.12 3.94
C MET A 34 19.84 11.18 3.89
N ARG A 35 20.51 10.68 4.94
CA ARG A 35 21.98 10.68 5.03
C ARG A 35 22.62 9.74 4.01
N ARG A 36 22.02 8.56 3.80
CA ARG A 36 22.55 7.52 2.91
C ARG A 36 22.48 7.93 1.44
N LEU A 37 21.40 8.59 1.03
CA LEU A 37 21.15 8.98 -0.36
C LEU A 37 21.40 10.48 -0.63
N ASP A 38 22.06 11.16 0.30
CA ASP A 38 22.42 12.58 0.20
C ASP A 38 21.23 13.49 -0.18
N TYR A 39 20.11 13.31 0.53
CA TYR A 39 19.01 14.26 0.46
C TYR A 39 19.29 15.45 1.37
N ARG A 40 19.00 16.66 0.88
CA ARG A 40 19.17 17.91 1.64
C ARG A 40 18.38 17.91 2.96
N SER A 41 17.25 17.20 3.02
CA SER A 41 16.42 17.11 4.22
C SER A 41 15.57 15.84 4.23
N VAL A 42 15.04 15.49 5.41
CA VAL A 42 14.07 14.39 5.55
C VAL A 42 12.85 14.62 4.65
N GLY A 43 12.35 15.86 4.60
CA GLY A 43 11.22 16.22 3.73
C GLY A 43 11.54 16.04 2.24
N ALA A 44 12.78 16.27 1.82
CA ALA A 44 13.20 16.03 0.43
C ALA A 44 13.19 14.53 0.08
N ALA A 45 13.63 13.66 0.99
CA ALA A 45 13.55 12.21 0.82
C ALA A 45 12.09 11.73 0.74
N GLN A 46 11.24 12.21 1.64
CA GLN A 46 9.80 11.89 1.65
C GLN A 46 9.11 12.34 0.36
N ALA A 47 9.37 13.57 -0.10
CA ALA A 47 8.81 14.09 -1.34
C ALA A 47 9.27 13.30 -2.56
N ALA A 48 10.53 12.87 -2.59
CA ALA A 48 11.05 12.02 -3.67
C ALA A 48 10.35 10.65 -3.72
N VAL A 49 10.18 10.00 -2.56
CA VAL A 49 9.43 8.74 -2.46
C VAL A 49 7.97 8.94 -2.86
N LYS A 50 7.30 9.98 -2.34
CA LYS A 50 5.92 10.30 -2.73
C LYS A 50 5.77 10.51 -4.23
N ALA A 51 6.71 11.22 -4.85
CA ALA A 51 6.71 11.44 -6.29
C ALA A 51 6.99 10.15 -7.09
N HIS A 52 7.82 9.24 -6.58
CA HIS A 52 8.04 7.92 -7.16
C HIS A 52 6.78 7.06 -7.07
N VAL A 53 6.20 6.98 -5.88
CA VAL A 53 4.94 6.27 -5.62
C VAL A 53 3.81 6.78 -6.51
N ALA A 54 3.58 8.10 -6.58
CA ALA A 54 2.50 8.67 -7.40
C ALA A 54 2.66 8.41 -8.91
N ARG A 55 3.89 8.14 -9.37
CA ARG A 55 4.15 7.74 -10.76
C ARG A 55 3.88 6.26 -11.00
N GLU A 56 4.16 5.42 -10.02
CA GLU A 56 4.11 3.96 -10.17
C GLU A 56 2.81 3.32 -9.67
N CYS A 57 2.08 3.98 -8.78
CA CYS A 57 0.86 3.49 -8.12
C CYS A 57 -0.19 4.62 -8.05
N ARG A 58 -1.44 4.31 -8.41
CA ARG A 58 -2.56 5.26 -8.25
C ARG A 58 -3.36 5.03 -6.96
N ASP A 59 -3.31 3.83 -6.39
CA ASP A 59 -4.09 3.45 -5.22
C ASP A 59 -3.20 3.28 -3.97
N PRO A 60 -3.51 3.94 -2.83
CA PRO A 60 -2.83 3.73 -1.56
C PRO A 60 -2.68 2.27 -1.12
N ALA A 61 -3.67 1.41 -1.40
CA ALA A 61 -3.60 -0.02 -1.09
C ALA A 61 -2.52 -0.75 -1.92
N GLU A 62 -2.38 -0.38 -3.19
CA GLU A 62 -1.32 -0.91 -4.07
C GLU A 62 0.07 -0.49 -3.60
N VAL A 63 0.21 0.72 -3.05
CA VAL A 63 1.49 1.20 -2.50
C VAL A 63 1.95 0.33 -1.35
N THR A 64 1.08 0.13 -0.34
CA THR A 64 1.41 -0.69 0.83
C THR A 64 1.70 -2.14 0.45
N HIS A 65 0.94 -2.69 -0.50
CA HIS A 65 1.20 -4.02 -1.04
C HIS A 65 2.59 -4.11 -1.70
N ARG A 66 2.94 -3.16 -2.58
CA ARG A 66 4.26 -3.13 -3.22
C ARG A 66 5.40 -2.93 -2.23
N GLU A 67 5.23 -2.05 -1.23
CA GLU A 67 6.21 -1.87 -0.15
C GLU A 67 6.46 -3.19 0.58
N GLN A 68 5.39 -3.93 0.90
CA GLN A 68 5.51 -5.23 1.57
C GLN A 68 6.21 -6.26 0.69
N VAL A 69 5.89 -6.32 -0.60
CA VAL A 69 6.55 -7.20 -1.58
C VAL A 69 8.05 -6.89 -1.67
N GLU A 70 8.42 -5.61 -1.80
CA GLU A 70 9.82 -5.19 -1.89
C GLU A 70 10.59 -5.46 -0.59
N SER A 71 9.95 -5.30 0.57
CA SER A 71 10.53 -5.66 1.87
C SER A 71 10.91 -7.15 1.94
N VAL A 72 10.02 -8.04 1.50
CA VAL A 72 10.29 -9.50 1.45
C VAL A 72 11.41 -9.81 0.47
N ARG A 73 11.37 -9.22 -0.74
CA ARG A 73 12.41 -9.41 -1.77
C ARG A 73 13.80 -8.98 -1.28
N LEU A 74 13.89 -7.85 -0.60
CA LEU A 74 15.17 -7.38 -0.05
C LEU A 74 15.70 -8.34 1.02
N ARG A 75 14.84 -8.78 1.97
CA ARG A 75 15.23 -9.77 2.98
C ARG A 75 15.73 -11.06 2.33
N GLN A 76 15.06 -11.53 1.27
CA GLN A 76 15.48 -12.72 0.54
C GLN A 76 16.86 -12.56 -0.14
N ARG A 77 17.15 -11.39 -0.73
CA ARG A 77 18.50 -11.11 -1.30
C ARG A 77 19.58 -11.14 -0.23
N VAL A 78 19.37 -10.43 0.88
CA VAL A 78 20.35 -10.37 1.99
C VAL A 78 20.59 -11.75 2.58
N LEU A 79 19.55 -12.54 2.81
CA LEU A 79 19.68 -13.91 3.31
C LEU A 79 20.36 -14.83 2.29
N GLY A 80 20.11 -14.65 1.00
CA GLY A 80 20.78 -15.40 -0.08
C GLY A 80 22.28 -15.16 -0.10
N GLU A 81 22.72 -13.91 0.05
CA GLU A 81 24.15 -13.58 0.17
C GLU A 81 24.79 -14.22 1.41
N ARG A 82 24.09 -14.20 2.56
CA ARG A 82 24.54 -14.85 3.80
C ARG A 82 24.59 -16.36 3.68
N PHE A 83 23.64 -16.95 2.96
CA PHE A 83 23.60 -18.39 2.71
C PHE A 83 24.79 -18.83 1.86
N ALA A 84 25.12 -18.08 0.80
CA ALA A 84 26.31 -18.34 -0.01
C ALA A 84 27.61 -18.26 0.80
N ALA A 85 27.72 -17.27 1.71
CA ALA A 85 28.86 -17.17 2.60
C ALA A 85 28.96 -18.37 3.57
N ALA A 86 27.84 -18.75 4.21
CA ALA A 86 27.81 -19.92 5.10
C ALA A 86 28.14 -21.23 4.37
N PHE A 87 27.80 -21.33 3.08
CA PHE A 87 28.15 -22.48 2.24
C PHE A 87 29.66 -22.59 2.01
N ILE A 88 30.33 -21.47 1.74
CA ILE A 88 31.79 -21.41 1.61
C ILE A 88 32.47 -21.78 2.93
N ASP A 89 31.93 -21.29 4.04
CA ASP A 89 32.47 -21.53 5.39
C ASP A 89 32.16 -22.94 5.94
N THR A 90 31.37 -23.75 5.21
CA THR A 90 30.90 -25.08 5.64
C THR A 90 30.19 -25.04 7.01
N ASP A 91 29.47 -23.95 7.29
CA ASP A 91 28.71 -23.78 8.53
C ASP A 91 27.30 -24.34 8.34
N ASP A 92 27.19 -25.66 8.49
CA ASP A 92 25.96 -26.43 8.23
C ASP A 92 24.78 -25.98 9.11
N ASP A 93 25.04 -25.58 10.35
CA ASP A 93 24.01 -25.08 11.27
C ASP A 93 23.43 -23.76 10.75
N LYS A 94 24.29 -22.82 10.32
CA LYS A 94 23.82 -21.58 9.68
C LYS A 94 23.12 -21.85 8.35
N LEU A 95 23.59 -22.81 7.55
CA LEU A 95 22.93 -23.17 6.29
C LEU A 95 21.49 -23.64 6.52
N VAL A 96 21.28 -24.54 7.48
CA VAL A 96 19.93 -25.03 7.81
C VAL A 96 19.04 -23.89 8.31
N ALA A 97 19.55 -23.01 9.18
CA ALA A 97 18.79 -21.87 9.68
C ALA A 97 18.41 -20.89 8.56
N LEU A 98 19.37 -20.49 7.72
CA LEU A 98 19.14 -19.57 6.61
C LEU A 98 18.21 -20.15 5.54
N ASN A 99 18.33 -21.45 5.24
CA ASN A 99 17.44 -22.12 4.27
C ASN A 99 15.98 -22.09 4.74
N ARG A 100 15.71 -22.34 6.03
CA ARG A 100 14.35 -22.26 6.59
C ARG A 100 13.76 -20.86 6.45
N GLU A 101 14.54 -19.81 6.72
CA GLU A 101 14.07 -18.43 6.57
C GLU A 101 13.87 -18.03 5.10
N LEU A 102 14.73 -18.51 4.19
CA LEU A 102 14.55 -18.31 2.75
C LEU A 102 13.25 -18.95 2.25
N ALA A 103 12.95 -20.18 2.68
CA ALA A 103 11.69 -20.85 2.34
C ALA A 103 10.46 -20.08 2.86
N ARG A 104 10.49 -19.62 4.13
CA ARG A 104 9.41 -18.82 4.73
C ARG A 104 9.18 -17.50 3.99
N ASN A 105 10.25 -16.81 3.59
CA ASN A 105 10.14 -15.60 2.77
C ASN A 105 9.57 -15.90 1.38
N GLY A 106 9.94 -17.04 0.78
CA GLY A 106 9.36 -17.53 -0.47
C GLY A 106 7.85 -17.74 -0.38
N ASP A 107 7.38 -18.40 0.68
CA ASP A 107 5.95 -18.57 0.95
C ASP A 107 5.23 -17.24 1.16
N GLN A 108 5.85 -16.32 1.92
CA GLN A 108 5.30 -14.98 2.13
C GLN A 108 5.18 -14.23 0.80
N LEU A 109 6.21 -14.30 -0.06
CA LEU A 109 6.19 -13.67 -1.37
C LEU A 109 5.09 -14.27 -2.24
N ALA A 110 4.98 -15.60 -2.29
CA ALA A 110 3.94 -16.27 -3.05
C ALA A 110 2.53 -15.85 -2.62
N LYS A 111 2.29 -15.69 -1.31
CA LYS A 111 1.01 -15.22 -0.78
C LYS A 111 0.71 -13.79 -1.22
N LEU A 112 1.72 -12.92 -1.16
CA LEU A 112 1.57 -11.53 -1.57
C LEU A 112 1.37 -11.39 -3.09
N THR A 113 2.03 -12.22 -3.90
CA THR A 113 1.92 -12.17 -5.38
C THR A 113 0.77 -13.00 -5.94
N GLY A 114 -0.04 -13.65 -5.09
CA GLY A 114 -1.16 -14.49 -5.52
C GLY A 114 -0.75 -15.78 -6.23
N THR A 115 0.54 -16.13 -6.21
CA THR A 115 1.06 -17.38 -6.78
C THR A 115 1.06 -18.52 -5.76
N TYR A 116 0.67 -18.24 -4.51
CA TYR A 116 0.45 -19.25 -3.49
C TYR A 116 -0.82 -20.04 -3.83
N ALA A 117 -0.63 -21.26 -4.32
CA ALA A 117 -1.70 -22.20 -4.61
C ALA A 117 -1.72 -23.31 -3.54
N PRO A 118 -2.34 -23.10 -2.36
CA PRO A 118 -2.73 -24.22 -1.52
C PRO A 118 -3.80 -25.01 -2.28
N GLU A 119 -3.82 -26.34 -2.13
CA GLU A 119 -4.82 -27.21 -2.77
C GLU A 119 -6.22 -26.58 -2.67
N ARG A 120 -6.85 -26.34 -3.83
CA ARG A 120 -8.09 -25.56 -3.95
C ARG A 120 -9.18 -26.19 -3.10
N GLY A 121 -9.49 -25.59 -1.95
CA GLY A 121 -10.79 -25.77 -1.32
C GLY A 121 -11.85 -25.22 -2.28
N GLN A 122 -12.62 -26.11 -2.89
CA GLN A 122 -13.71 -25.74 -3.78
C GLN A 122 -14.82 -25.08 -2.93
N LEU A 123 -14.86 -23.75 -2.92
CA LEU A 123 -15.92 -23.00 -2.25
C LEU A 123 -17.17 -23.05 -3.15
N ASP A 124 -18.09 -23.96 -2.84
CA ASP A 124 -19.39 -24.00 -3.49
C ASP A 124 -20.30 -22.90 -2.89
N VAL A 125 -20.55 -21.85 -3.66
CA VAL A 125 -21.39 -20.73 -3.24
C VAL A 125 -22.81 -20.98 -3.75
N ASN A 126 -23.65 -21.55 -2.90
CA ASN A 126 -25.07 -21.68 -3.17
C ASN A 126 -25.82 -20.43 -2.68
N VAL A 127 -26.25 -19.58 -3.62
CA VAL A 127 -27.12 -18.43 -3.31
C VAL A 127 -28.57 -18.89 -3.39
N SER A 128 -29.16 -19.23 -2.23
CA SER A 128 -30.55 -19.68 -2.14
C SER A 128 -31.58 -18.54 -2.03
N ALA A 129 -31.18 -17.31 -2.35
CA ALA A 129 -32.08 -16.16 -2.25
C ALA A 129 -32.98 -16.10 -3.49
N ASP A 130 -34.28 -16.27 -3.29
CA ASP A 130 -35.29 -16.06 -4.31
C ASP A 130 -35.26 -14.59 -4.76
N PRO A 131 -35.01 -14.29 -6.05
CA PRO A 131 -35.02 -12.92 -6.57
C PRO A 131 -36.28 -12.13 -6.20
N THR A 132 -37.42 -12.81 -6.12
CA THR A 132 -38.70 -12.19 -5.75
C THR A 132 -38.71 -11.75 -4.28
N ALA A 133 -38.13 -12.55 -3.38
CA ALA A 133 -38.00 -12.19 -1.97
C ALA A 133 -37.04 -11.02 -1.74
N ILE A 134 -35.98 -10.89 -2.55
CA ILE A 134 -35.06 -9.74 -2.51
C ILE A 134 -35.80 -8.46 -2.91
N ILE A 135 -36.58 -8.50 -3.99
CA ILE A 135 -37.34 -7.34 -4.49
C ILE A 135 -38.41 -6.94 -3.46
N ALA A 136 -39.16 -7.88 -2.91
CA ALA A 136 -40.18 -7.61 -1.90
C ALA A 136 -39.58 -6.94 -0.64
N ARG A 137 -38.39 -7.37 -0.22
CA ARG A 137 -37.69 -6.76 0.91
C ARG A 137 -37.20 -5.34 0.59
N ALA A 138 -36.63 -5.14 -0.60
CA ALA A 138 -36.19 -3.82 -1.05
C ALA A 138 -37.34 -2.82 -1.16
N GLU A 139 -38.52 -3.25 -1.63
CA GLU A 139 -39.72 -2.43 -1.68
C GLU A 139 -40.20 -2.01 -0.28
N ALA A 140 -40.26 -2.96 0.66
CA ALA A 140 -40.65 -2.69 2.03
C ALA A 140 -39.72 -1.68 2.72
N ASP A 141 -38.40 -1.83 2.54
CA ASP A 141 -37.40 -0.92 3.09
C ASP A 141 -37.52 0.50 2.48
N LEU A 142 -37.81 0.59 1.18
CA LEU A 142 -37.99 1.86 0.50
C LEU A 142 -39.23 2.61 1.01
N LEU A 143 -40.37 1.90 1.14
CA LEU A 143 -41.61 2.46 1.67
C LEU A 143 -41.45 2.94 3.12
N ALA A 144 -40.73 2.19 3.96
CA ALA A 144 -40.41 2.61 5.32
C ALA A 144 -39.61 3.93 5.33
N SER A 145 -38.58 4.04 4.49
CA SER A 145 -37.75 5.26 4.39
C SER A 145 -38.52 6.50 3.90
N LEU A 146 -39.52 6.31 3.03
CA LEU A 146 -40.38 7.38 2.54
C LEU A 146 -41.35 7.85 3.63
N ASN A 147 -41.87 6.93 4.43
CA ASN A 147 -42.73 7.25 5.57
C ASN A 147 -41.96 8.00 6.66
N GLU A 148 -40.73 7.59 6.97
CA GLU A 148 -39.84 8.31 7.89
C GLU A 148 -39.55 9.74 7.42
N ARG A 149 -39.24 9.91 6.12
CA ARG A 149 -39.05 11.25 5.52
C ARG A 149 -40.31 12.12 5.56
N ARG A 150 -41.49 11.51 5.39
CA ARG A 150 -42.77 12.25 5.45
C ARG A 150 -43.12 12.69 6.87
N GLN A 151 -42.74 11.90 7.88
CA GLN A 151 -42.97 12.22 9.29
C GLN A 151 -42.00 13.29 9.82
N GLN A 152 -40.83 13.44 9.20
CA GLN A 152 -39.93 14.57 9.44
C GLN A 152 -40.50 15.83 8.75
N SER A 153 -41.43 16.52 9.41
CA SER A 153 -41.89 17.85 9.00
C SER A 153 -40.69 18.80 8.85
N LEU A 154 -40.60 19.50 7.73
CA LEU A 154 -39.63 20.58 7.51
C LEU A 154 -39.69 21.56 8.71
N PRO A 155 -38.54 21.96 9.29
CA PRO A 155 -38.54 22.98 10.32
C PRO A 155 -39.20 24.23 9.76
N ALA A 156 -40.17 24.80 10.49
CA ALA A 156 -40.82 26.03 10.12
C ALA A 156 -39.75 27.09 9.82
N ALA A 157 -39.72 27.58 8.58
CA ALA A 157 -38.82 28.66 8.20
C ALA A 157 -39.14 29.88 9.09
N PRO A 158 -38.14 30.55 9.69
CA PRO A 158 -38.40 31.78 10.42
C PRO A 158 -38.94 32.83 9.44
N ILE A 159 -40.13 33.34 9.72
CA ILE A 159 -40.73 34.48 9.01
C ILE A 159 -39.81 35.68 9.30
N LEU A 160 -39.11 36.17 8.29
CA LEU A 160 -38.35 37.42 8.36
C LEU A 160 -39.29 38.55 7.98
N ASP A 161 -39.80 39.27 8.98
CA ASP A 161 -40.52 40.53 8.76
C ASP A 161 -39.54 41.55 8.19
N ALA A 162 -39.68 41.87 6.90
CA ALA A 162 -38.95 42.93 6.25
C ALA A 162 -39.72 44.24 6.42
N GLU A 163 -39.27 45.09 7.33
CA GLU A 163 -39.74 46.47 7.46
C GLU A 163 -39.30 47.27 6.22
N VAL A 164 -40.25 47.92 5.53
CA VAL A 164 -39.97 48.88 4.44
C VAL A 164 -39.65 50.22 5.08
N VAL A 165 -38.42 50.68 4.92
CA VAL A 165 -38.00 52.05 5.29
C VAL A 165 -38.24 52.96 4.09
N GLU A 166 -39.06 54.00 4.28
CA GLU A 166 -39.27 55.12 3.33
C GLU A 166 -38.04 56.03 3.23
#